data_AF-A0A7X6T1V3-F1
#
_entry.id   AF-A0A7X6T1V3-F1
#
_cell.length_a   1.000
_cell.length_b   1.000
_cell.length_c   1.000
_cell.angle_alpha   90.00
_cell.angle_beta   90.00
_cell.angle_gamma   90.00
#
_symmetry.space_group_name_H-M   'P 1'
#
loop_
_entity.id
_entity.type
_entity.pdbx_description
1 polymer ?
#
loop_
_entity_poly.entity_id
_entity_poly.type
_entity_poly.pdbx_seq_one_letter_code
_entity_poly.pdbx_strand_id
1 'polypeptide(L)'
;MRSGADYIKVRIGRMTYRLSAAGDAQRTYDIAATADAMMDQIAKRHPGLNQVSQAVLALVNAIGMMENFHLELETAFKEKDVASIRSDELRAELDRLREQFWEMKKDLLYYQNLCEVYEKKLT
;
A
#
# COMPACT_ATOMS: atom_id res chain seq x y z
N MET A 1 -35.48 0.16 -6.65
CA MET A 1 -36.12 0.84 -5.49
C MET A 1 -35.29 2.09 -5.20
N ARG A 2 -35.93 3.24 -5.02
CA ARG A 2 -35.24 4.53 -4.80
C ARG A 2 -34.40 4.44 -3.53
N SER A 3 -33.07 4.44 -3.67
CA SER A 3 -32.16 4.61 -2.54
C SER A 3 -32.44 6.00 -1.97
N GLY A 4 -33.19 6.08 -0.86
CA GLY A 4 -33.17 7.28 -0.05
C GLY A 4 -31.72 7.51 0.32
N ALA A 5 -31.16 8.67 -0.02
CA ALA A 5 -29.84 9.04 0.47
C ALA A 5 -29.94 9.02 2.00
N ASP A 6 -29.27 8.07 2.64
CA ASP A 6 -29.24 8.03 4.09
C ASP A 6 -28.48 9.27 4.56
N TYR A 7 -29.15 10.15 5.29
CA TYR A 7 -28.54 11.37 5.79
C TYR A 7 -28.19 11.20 7.26
N ILE A 8 -26.93 11.44 7.61
CA ILE A 8 -26.47 11.44 9.00
C ILE A 8 -26.31 12.87 9.50
N LYS A 9 -26.53 13.06 10.81
CA LYS A 9 -26.26 14.33 11.49
C LYS A 9 -24.92 14.22 12.20
N VAL A 10 -24.02 15.15 11.90
CA VAL A 10 -22.69 15.23 12.50
C VAL A 10 -22.42 16.63 13.00
N ARG A 11 -21.58 16.77 14.02
CA ARG A 11 -21.14 18.07 14.52
C ARG A 11 -19.69 18.28 14.09
N ILE A 12 -19.42 19.40 13.44
CA ILE A 12 -18.08 19.81 13.00
C ILE A 12 -17.88 21.25 13.50
N GLY A 13 -16.87 21.45 14.34
CA GLY A 13 -16.68 22.64 15.15
C GLY A 13 -17.92 22.95 15.99
N ARG A 14 -18.44 24.17 15.83
CA ARG A 14 -19.63 24.66 16.56
C ARG A 14 -20.95 24.44 15.82
N MET A 15 -20.94 23.79 14.67
CA MET A 15 -22.11 23.64 13.81
C MET A 15 -22.51 22.17 13.62
N THR A 16 -23.81 21.93 13.45
CA THR A 16 -24.35 20.60 13.13
C THR A 16 -24.74 20.56 11.66
N TYR A 17 -24.19 19.58 10.94
CA TYR A 17 -24.39 19.38 9.51
C TYR A 17 -25.17 18.11 9.24
N ARG A 18 -25.94 18.11 8.15
CA ARG A 18 -26.61 16.92 7.62
C ARG A 18 -25.85 16.46 6.37
N LEU A 19 -25.13 15.36 6.49
CA LEU A 19 -24.29 14.82 5.42
C LEU A 19 -24.96 13.59 4.79
N SER A 20 -24.74 13.41 3.49
CA SER A 20 -25.18 12.21 2.77
C SER A 20 -24.21 11.06 3.07
N ALA A 21 -24.70 10.02 3.75
CA ALA A 21 -24.03 8.75 3.89
C ALA A 21 -24.32 7.93 2.63
N ALA A 22 -23.42 8.00 1.65
CA ALA A 22 -23.52 7.29 0.37
C ALA A 22 -23.29 5.77 0.53
N GLY A 23 -24.05 5.12 1.41
CA GLY A 23 -23.97 3.68 1.71
C GLY A 23 -23.09 3.29 2.89
N ASP A 24 -22.28 4.22 3.43
CA ASP A 24 -21.44 3.98 4.60
C ASP A 24 -21.52 5.14 5.60
N ALA A 25 -22.37 4.96 6.61
CA ALA A 25 -22.58 5.93 7.67
C ALA A 25 -21.33 6.07 8.56
N GLN A 26 -20.65 4.96 8.87
CA GLN A 26 -19.50 4.96 9.77
C GLN A 26 -18.34 5.75 9.16
N ARG A 27 -18.02 5.51 7.89
CA ARG A 27 -17.00 6.28 7.18
C ARG A 27 -17.32 7.77 7.17
N THR A 28 -18.61 8.12 7.02
CA THR A 28 -19.02 9.53 7.03
C THR A 28 -18.87 10.17 8.41
N TYR A 29 -19.11 9.41 9.50
CA TYR A 29 -18.80 9.85 10.86
C TYR A 29 -17.29 10.05 11.09
N ASP A 30 -16.46 9.14 10.61
CA ASP A 30 -15.00 9.21 10.76
C ASP A 30 -14.41 10.42 10.01
N ILE A 31 -14.92 10.71 8.80
CA ILE A 31 -14.56 11.91 8.04
C ILE A 31 -14.96 13.18 8.81
N ALA A 32 -16.17 13.22 9.39
CA ALA A 32 -16.62 14.36 10.17
C ALA A 32 -15.77 14.56 11.44
N ALA A 33 -15.41 13.49 12.15
CA ALA A 33 -14.53 13.53 13.30
C ALA A 33 -13.11 14.04 12.94
N THR A 34 -12.61 13.62 11.77
CA THR A 34 -11.31 14.08 11.25
C THR A 34 -11.34 15.57 10.90
N ALA A 35 -12.41 16.03 10.26
CA ALA A 35 -12.61 17.45 9.95
C ALA A 35 -12.69 18.30 11.22
N ASP A 36 -13.40 17.83 12.26
CA ASP A 36 -13.49 18.49 13.56
C ASP A 36 -12.12 18.62 14.23
N ALA A 37 -11.35 17.53 14.24
CA ALA A 37 -9.99 17.51 14.78
C ALA A 37 -9.04 18.47 14.03
N MET A 38 -9.15 18.57 12.70
CA MET A 38 -8.36 19.51 11.90
C MET A 38 -8.72 20.96 12.23
N MET A 39 -10.00 21.27 12.37
CA MET A 39 -10.45 22.60 12.78
C MET A 39 -9.94 22.96 14.17
N ASP A 40 -10.00 22.03 15.13
CA ASP A 40 -9.49 22.22 16.48
C ASP A 40 -7.97 22.45 16.51
N GLN A 41 -7.20 21.74 15.69
CA GLN A 41 -5.76 21.96 15.56
C GLN A 41 -5.44 23.37 15.03
N ILE A 42 -6.19 23.84 14.04
CA ILE A 42 -6.01 25.17 13.46
C ILE A 42 -6.45 26.26 14.45
N ALA A 43 -7.55 26.05 15.17
CA ALA A 43 -8.00 26.95 16.22
C ALA A 43 -6.95 27.11 17.33
N LYS A 44 -6.27 26.02 17.71
CA LYS A 44 -5.16 26.05 18.68
C LYS A 44 -3.92 26.80 18.14
N ARG A 45 -3.57 26.59 16.86
CA ARG A 45 -2.42 27.25 16.24
C ARG A 45 -2.65 28.74 15.96
N HIS A 46 -3.89 29.13 15.70
CA HIS A 46 -4.27 30.49 15.33
C HIS A 46 -5.50 30.97 16.12
N PRO A 47 -5.33 31.32 17.42
CA PRO A 47 -6.45 31.60 18.34
C PRO A 47 -7.24 32.90 18.09
N GLY A 48 -6.98 33.62 17.00
CA GLY A 48 -7.72 34.84 16.61
C GLY A 48 -8.50 34.73 15.30
N LEU A 49 -8.45 33.58 14.62
CA LEU A 49 -9.13 33.41 13.33
C LEU A 49 -10.63 33.18 13.51
N ASN A 50 -11.41 33.74 12.59
CA ASN A 50 -12.83 33.43 12.50
C ASN A 50 -13.04 31.96 12.06
N GLN A 51 -14.21 31.39 12.37
CA GLN A 51 -14.51 29.99 12.10
C GLN A 51 -14.46 29.63 10.61
N VAL A 52 -14.78 30.58 9.72
CA VAL A 52 -14.74 30.38 8.26
C VAL A 52 -13.30 30.23 7.79
N SER A 53 -12.40 31.11 8.24
CA SER A 53 -10.98 31.05 7.93
C SER A 53 -10.33 29.79 8.49
N GLN A 54 -10.74 29.33 9.68
CA GLN A 54 -10.31 28.05 10.23
C GLN A 54 -10.74 26.87 9.33
N ALA A 55 -11.99 26.88 8.87
CA ALA A 55 -12.50 25.85 7.96
C ALA A 55 -11.79 25.87 6.59
N VAL A 56 -11.51 27.05 6.03
CA VAL A 56 -10.76 27.20 4.78
C VAL A 56 -9.33 26.67 4.93
N LEU A 57 -8.63 27.00 6.01
CA LEU A 57 -7.30 26.45 6.29
C LEU A 57 -7.33 24.93 6.49
N ALA A 58 -8.36 24.41 7.17
CA ALA A 58 -8.55 22.97 7.35
C ALA A 58 -8.71 22.27 6.00
N LEU A 59 -9.51 22.85 5.11
CA LEU A 59 -9.71 22.35 3.76
C LEU A 59 -8.43 22.37 2.93
N VAL A 60 -7.69 23.49 2.92
CA VAL A 60 -6.42 23.59 2.18
C VAL A 60 -5.41 22.56 2.67
N ASN A 61 -5.31 22.38 3.99
CA ASN A 61 -4.44 21.35 4.58
C ASN A 61 -4.88 19.94 4.19
N ALA A 62 -6.20 19.67 4.20
CA ALA A 62 -6.75 18.38 3.78
C ALA A 62 -6.46 18.07 2.30
N ILE A 63 -6.58 19.07 1.42
CA ILE A 63 -6.24 18.93 0.00
C ILE A 63 -4.75 18.65 -0.18
N GLY A 64 -3.88 19.40 0.51
CA GLY A 64 -2.43 19.16 0.46
C GLY A 64 -2.04 17.77 0.98
N MET A 65 -2.67 17.29 2.06
CA MET A 65 -2.50 15.92 2.53
C MET A 65 -2.95 14.88 1.50
N MET A 66 -4.08 15.12 0.84
CA MET A 66 -4.60 14.21 -0.19
C MET A 66 -3.68 14.15 -1.42
N GLU A 67 -3.12 15.29 -1.84
CA GLU A 67 -2.15 15.34 -2.95
C GLU A 67 -0.87 14.58 -2.59
N ASN A 68 -0.34 14.79 -1.38
CA ASN A 68 0.81 14.03 -0.89
C ASN A 68 0.53 12.52 -0.82
N PHE A 69 -0.63 12.12 -0.31
CA PHE A 69 -1.02 10.70 -0.30
C PHE A 69 -1.15 10.13 -1.70
N HIS A 70 -1.60 10.93 -2.68
CA HIS A 70 -1.68 10.47 -4.06
C HIS A 70 -0.29 10.22 -4.66
N LEU A 71 0.66 11.13 -4.41
CA LEU A 71 2.06 10.98 -4.82
C LEU A 71 2.70 9.75 -4.14
N GLU A 72 2.50 9.59 -2.83
CA GLU A 72 2.99 8.43 -2.08
C GLU A 72 2.42 7.11 -2.63
N LEU A 73 1.12 7.09 -2.95
CA LEU A 73 0.46 5.94 -3.55
C LEU A 73 1.07 5.60 -4.92
N GLU A 74 1.31 6.61 -5.76
CA GLU A 74 1.96 6.43 -7.06
C GLU A 74 3.38 5.87 -6.92
N THR A 75 4.15 6.37 -5.94
CA THR A 75 5.48 5.82 -5.63
C THR A 75 5.41 4.39 -5.13
N ALA A 76 4.46 4.06 -4.25
CA ALA A 76 4.28 2.70 -3.74
C ALA A 76 3.89 1.71 -4.86
N PHE A 77 3.10 2.15 -5.83
CA PHE A 77 2.80 1.34 -7.02
C PHE A 77 4.04 1.08 -7.87
N LYS A 78 4.86 2.12 -8.13
CA LYS A 78 6.12 1.96 -8.87
C LYS A 78 7.10 1.03 -8.15
N GLU A 79 7.22 1.15 -6.83
CA GLU A 79 8.07 0.27 -6.02
C GLU A 79 7.58 -1.18 -6.05
N LYS A 80 6.26 -1.39 -5.97
CA LYS A 80 5.66 -2.72 -6.12
C LYS A 80 5.99 -3.34 -7.47
N ASP A 81 5.91 -2.56 -8.55
CA ASP A 81 6.21 -3.05 -9.90
C ASP A 81 7.69 -3.43 -10.04
N VAL A 82 8.59 -2.60 -9.52
CA VAL A 82 10.04 -2.91 -9.48
C VAL A 82 10.32 -4.16 -8.66
N ALA A 83 9.67 -4.30 -7.49
CA ALA A 83 9.82 -5.48 -6.64
C ALA A 83 9.30 -6.75 -7.34
N SER A 84 8.21 -6.64 -8.12
CA SER A 84 7.67 -7.75 -8.92
C SER A 84 8.66 -8.19 -9.98
N ILE A 85 9.22 -7.25 -10.75
CA ILE A 85 10.22 -7.54 -11.80
C ILE A 85 11.44 -8.24 -11.17
N ARG A 86 11.96 -7.71 -10.06
CA ARG A 86 13.10 -8.30 -9.36
C ARG A 86 12.80 -9.69 -8.82
N SER A 87 11.57 -9.94 -8.35
CA SER A 87 11.16 -11.27 -7.90
C SER A 87 11.16 -12.27 -9.07
N ASP A 88 10.73 -11.86 -10.25
CA ASP A 88 10.71 -12.72 -11.44
C ASP A 88 12.14 -13.01 -11.94
N GLU A 89 13.03 -12.02 -11.93
CA GLU A 89 14.45 -12.18 -12.23
C GLU A 89 15.11 -13.19 -11.28
N LEU A 90 14.88 -13.06 -9.97
CA LEU A 90 15.43 -13.98 -8.97
C LEU A 90 14.91 -15.40 -9.13
N ARG A 91 13.63 -15.57 -9.51
CA ARG A 91 13.06 -16.90 -9.80
C ARG A 91 13.72 -17.52 -11.02
N ALA A 92 13.90 -16.76 -12.09
CA ALA A 92 14.58 -17.24 -13.30
C ALA A 92 16.03 -17.64 -13.00
N GLU A 93 16.74 -16.87 -12.19
CA GLU A 93 18.11 -17.19 -11.79
C GLU A 93 18.18 -18.45 -10.91
N LEU A 94 17.23 -18.61 -9.99
CA LEU A 94 17.11 -19.80 -9.15
C LEU A 94 16.86 -21.06 -9.98
N ASP A 95 15.97 -21.00 -10.98
CA ASP A 95 15.71 -22.13 -11.87
C ASP A 95 16.92 -22.46 -12.74
N ARG A 96 17.64 -21.44 -13.23
CA ARG A 96 18.92 -21.64 -13.94
C ARG A 96 19.96 -22.34 -13.07
N LEU A 97 20.09 -21.96 -11.81
CA LEU A 97 21.01 -22.60 -10.87
C LEU A 97 20.61 -24.05 -10.59
N ARG A 98 19.31 -24.33 -10.43
CA ARG A 98 18.81 -25.71 -10.28
C ARG A 98 19.19 -26.59 -11.46
N GLU A 99 19.06 -26.08 -12.68
CA GLU A 99 19.45 -26.84 -13.88
C GLU A 99 20.96 -27.11 -13.91
N GLN A 100 21.79 -26.11 -13.57
CA GLN A 100 23.24 -26.31 -13.46
C GLN A 100 23.61 -27.36 -12.41
N PHE A 101 22.96 -27.34 -11.24
CA PHE A 101 23.14 -28.37 -10.22
C PHE A 101 22.72 -29.76 -10.71
N TRP A 102 21.65 -29.83 -11.49
CA TRP A 102 21.17 -31.07 -12.07
C TRP A 102 22.18 -31.66 -13.04
N GLU A 103 22.72 -30.87 -13.97
CA GLU A 103 23.76 -31.30 -14.90
C GLU A 103 25.04 -31.72 -14.19
N MET A 104 25.51 -30.93 -13.22
CA MET A 104 26.70 -31.28 -12.44
C MET A 104 26.53 -32.59 -11.66
N LYS A 105 25.32 -32.87 -11.16
CA LYS A 105 25.02 -34.14 -10.49
C LYS A 105 25.06 -35.31 -11.48
N LYS A 106 24.57 -35.14 -12.71
CA LYS A 106 24.68 -36.17 -13.75
C LYS A 106 26.14 -36.46 -14.07
N ASP A 107 26.95 -35.42 -14.27
CA ASP A 107 28.38 -35.56 -14.56
C ASP A 107 29.11 -36.30 -13.44
N LEU A 108 28.85 -35.92 -12.19
CA LEU A 108 29.44 -36.59 -11.03
C LEU A 108 29.10 -38.09 -11.00
N LEU A 109 27.83 -38.44 -11.20
CA LEU A 109 27.39 -39.83 -11.23
C LEU A 109 28.00 -40.60 -12.39
N TYR A 110 28.13 -39.96 -13.56
CA TYR A 110 28.79 -40.55 -14.73
C TYR A 110 30.25 -40.88 -14.44
N TYR A 111 31.00 -39.94 -13.88
CA TYR A 111 32.41 -40.17 -13.54
C TYR A 111 32.59 -41.20 -12.42
N GLN A 112 31.71 -41.21 -11.40
CA GLN A 112 31.71 -42.25 -10.37
C GLN A 112 31.53 -43.64 -10.96
N ASN A 113 30.54 -43.83 -11.83
CA ASN A 113 30.31 -45.10 -12.52
C ASN A 113 31.51 -45.50 -13.37
N LEU A 114 32.10 -44.54 -14.12
CA LEU A 114 33.27 -44.81 -14.93
C LEU A 114 34.46 -45.28 -14.08
N CYS A 115 34.70 -44.66 -12.93
CA CYS A 115 35.71 -45.09 -11.97
C CYS A 115 35.44 -46.52 -11.46
N GLU A 116 34.21 -46.83 -11.05
CA GLU A 116 33.82 -48.19 -10.61
C GLU A 116 34.06 -49.25 -11.69
N VAL A 117 33.77 -48.92 -12.95
CA VAL A 117 34.01 -49.83 -14.10
C VAL A 117 35.50 -50.06 -14.32
N TYR A 118 36.32 -49.01 -14.22
CA TYR A 118 37.77 -49.14 -14.37
C TYR A 118 38.40 -49.93 -13.21
N GLU A 119 37.96 -49.69 -11.97
CA GLU A 119 38.41 -50.46 -10.80
C GLU A 119 38.10 -51.96 -10.95
N LYS A 120 36.90 -52.31 -11.43
CA LYS A 120 36.52 -53.70 -11.71
C LYS A 120 37.34 -54.36 -12.83
N LYS A 121 37.95 -53.61 -13.74
CA LYS A 121 38.80 -54.14 -14.81
C LYS A 121 40.26 -54.29 -14.41
N LEU A 122 40.68 -53.58 -13.36
CA LEU A 122 42.03 -53.62 -12.79
C LEU A 122 42.20 -54.72 -11.73
N THR A 123 41.09 -55.26 -11.23
CA THR A 123 41.04 -56.36 -10.25
C THR A 123 40.69 -57.67 -10.96
#